data_AF-A0A6A0A0U4-F1
#
_entry.id   AF-A0A6A0A0U4-F1
#
_cell.length_a   1.000
_cell.length_b   1.000
_cell.length_c   1.000
_cell.angle_alpha   90.00
_cell.angle_beta   90.00
_cell.angle_gamma   90.00
#
_symmetry.space_group_name_H-M   'P 1'
#
loop_
_entity.id
_entity.type
_entity.pdbx_description
1 polymer ?
#
loop_
_entity_poly.entity_id
_entity_poly.type
_entity_poly.pdbx_seq_one_letter_code
_entity_poly.pdbx_strand_id
1 'polypeptide(L)' 'MSLASLRSSTVGDWQACGDCFYSRELLHDMVWEDVDLDTKRVCMAPFGGPIATMRDEQAMVMVTSSQSVQPVVRIFTAA' A
#
# COMPACT_ATOMS: atom_id res chain seq x y z
N MET A 1 16.53 17.46 -26.83
CA MET A 1 16.45 16.45 -25.75
C MET A 1 16.16 17.22 -24.48
N SER A 2 14.96 17.02 -23.93
CA SER A 2 14.20 17.97 -23.11
C SER A 2 14.81 18.20 -21.71
N LEU A 3 14.90 19.48 -21.33
CA LEU A 3 15.04 19.99 -19.96
C LEU A 3 13.75 19.65 -19.17
N ALA A 4 13.55 18.38 -18.84
CA ALA A 4 12.53 17.99 -17.86
C ALA A 4 13.04 18.36 -16.46
N SER A 5 12.96 19.68 -16.21
CA SER A 5 12.80 20.36 -14.93
C SER A 5 13.50 19.73 -13.74
N LEU A 6 14.55 20.41 -13.26
CA LEU A 6 14.87 20.41 -11.83
C LEU A 6 13.55 20.54 -11.05
N ARG A 7 13.17 19.49 -10.32
CA ARG A 7 12.10 19.56 -9.31
C ARG A 7 12.68 20.24 -8.09
N SER A 8 12.80 21.56 -8.15
CA SER A 8 12.95 22.41 -6.97
C SER A 8 11.68 23.23 -6.86
N SER A 9 10.64 22.63 -6.30
CA SER A 9 9.56 23.41 -5.70
C SER A 9 9.72 23.28 -4.20
N THR A 10 10.15 24.37 -3.57
CA THR A 10 10.13 24.57 -2.11
C THR A 10 8.71 24.66 -1.54
N VAL A 11 7.70 24.46 -2.39
CA VAL A 11 6.27 24.51 -2.11
C VAL A 11 5.73 23.16 -2.57
N GLY A 12 5.05 22.42 -1.67
CA GLY A 12 4.56 21.06 -1.93
C GLY A 12 3.72 20.92 -3.19
N ASP A 13 3.48 19.68 -3.63
CA ASP A 13 2.69 19.35 -4.81
C ASP A 13 1.19 19.58 -4.56
N TRP A 14 0.76 20.84 -4.58
CA TRP A 14 -0.65 21.24 -4.44
C TRP A 14 -1.41 21.06 -5.76
N GLN A 15 -2.54 20.36 -5.71
CA GLN A 15 -3.47 20.17 -6.84
C GLN A 15 -4.82 20.82 -6.54
N ALA A 16 -5.37 21.55 -7.52
CA ALA A 16 -6.69 22.18 -7.41
C ALA A 16 -7.80 21.12 -7.53
N CYS A 17 -8.78 21.18 -6.63
CA CYS A 17 -9.98 20.34 -6.65
C CYS A 17 -11.20 21.21 -6.30
N GLY A 18 -11.91 21.69 -7.32
CA GLY A 18 -13.01 22.63 -7.13
C GLY A 18 -12.53 23.99 -6.63
N ASP A 19 -12.98 24.37 -5.44
CA ASP A 19 -12.70 25.65 -4.76
C ASP A 19 -11.54 25.55 -3.73
N CYS A 20 -10.89 24.40 -3.61
CA CYS A 20 -9.81 24.17 -2.66
C CYS A 20 -8.58 23.50 -3.32
N PHE A 21 -7.46 23.50 -2.59
CA PHE A 21 -6.21 22.85 -2.99
C PHE A 21 -5.87 21.75 -1.99
N TYR A 22 -5.47 20.59 -2.50
CA TYR A 22 -4.99 19.47 -1.70
C TYR A 22 -3.52 19.20 -2.03
N SER A 23 -2.70 18.95 -1.02
CA SER A 23 -1.37 18.38 -1.20
C SER A 23 -1.44 16.89 -0.91
N ARG A 24 -0.87 16.06 -1.80
CA ARG A 24 -0.74 14.63 -1.53
C ARG A 24 0.62 14.36 -0.92
N GLU A 25 0.66 14.21 0.39
CA GLU A 25 1.86 13.78 1.11
C GLU A 25 1.87 12.25 1.25
N LEU A 26 2.98 11.63 0.85
CA LEU A 26 3.24 10.23 1.16
C LEU A 26 3.63 10.14 2.63
N LEU A 27 2.72 9.68 3.48
CA LEU A 27 2.98 9.55 4.93
C LEU A 27 3.84 8.33 5.25
N HIS A 28 3.60 7.22 4.54
CA HIS A 28 4.36 5.98 4.66
C HIS A 28 4.55 5.38 3.28
N ASP A 29 5.77 4.95 2.99
CA ASP A 29 6.06 4.10 1.83
C ASP A 29 5.88 2.62 2.23
N MET A 30 5.55 1.75 1.28
CA MET A 30 5.42 0.31 1.55
C MET A 30 6.81 -0.31 1.73
N VAL A 31 7.31 -0.34 2.98
CA VAL A 31 8.59 -0.97 3.37
C VAL A 31 8.42 -2.47 3.69
N TRP A 32 7.41 -3.13 3.12
CA TRP A 32 7.16 -4.54 3.38
C TRP A 32 8.09 -5.39 2.53
N GLU A 33 9.18 -5.89 3.11
CA GLU A 33 10.00 -6.93 2.50
C GLU A 33 9.21 -8.25 2.44
N ASP A 34 9.34 -8.98 1.33
CA ASP A 34 8.76 -10.33 1.11
C ASP A 34 7.21 -10.44 1.22
N VAL A 35 6.46 -9.38 0.90
CA VAL A 35 5.01 -9.45 0.80
C VAL A 35 4.55 -9.61 -0.65
N ASP A 36 4.26 -10.84 -1.04
CA ASP A 36 3.50 -11.14 -2.26
C ASP A 36 2.01 -10.83 -2.03
N LEU A 37 1.50 -9.78 -2.69
CA LEU A 37 0.10 -9.38 -2.61
C LEU A 37 -0.80 -10.13 -3.61
N ASP A 38 -0.24 -10.73 -4.67
CA ASP A 38 -1.02 -11.39 -5.72
C ASP A 38 -1.75 -12.63 -5.19
N THR A 39 -1.21 -13.25 -4.13
CA THR A 39 -1.79 -14.42 -3.46
C THR A 39 -2.60 -14.05 -2.21
N LYS A 40 -2.89 -12.76 -1.99
CA LYS A 40 -3.55 -12.26 -0.79
C LYS A 40 -4.82 -11.47 -1.11
N ARG A 41 -5.81 -11.60 -0.23
CA ARG A 41 -6.89 -10.63 -0.11
C ARG A 41 -6.50 -9.57 0.89
N VAL A 42 -6.72 -8.31 0.52
CA VAL A 42 -6.42 -7.13 1.33
C VAL A 42 -7.72 -6.38 1.62
N CYS A 43 -7.95 -6.09 2.90
CA CYS A 43 -9.08 -5.29 3.36
C CYS A 43 -8.54 -4.11 4.17
N MET A 44 -9.11 -2.92 3.99
CA MET A 44 -8.75 -1.74 4.76
C MET A 44 -9.98 -1.22 5.51
N ALA A 45 -9.80 -0.84 6.77
CA ALA A 45 -10.83 -0.13 7.51
C ALA A 45 -11.07 1.28 6.95
N PRO A 46 -12.28 1.84 7.06
CA PRO A 46 -12.55 3.22 6.63
C PRO A 46 -11.58 4.24 7.25
N PHE A 47 -11.36 5.35 6.55
CA PHE A 47 -10.59 6.50 7.03
C PHE A 47 -9.12 6.22 7.39
N GLY A 48 -8.47 5.28 6.70
CA GLY A 48 -7.06 4.98 6.94
C GLY A 48 -6.80 4.21 8.25
N GLY A 49 -7.81 3.46 8.71
CA GLY A 49 -7.67 2.55 9.84
C GLY A 49 -6.83 1.29 9.50
N PRO A 50 -6.89 0.24 10.34
CA PRO A 50 -6.10 -0.98 10.16
C PRO A 50 -6.26 -1.61 8.76
N ILE A 51 -5.18 -2.22 8.29
CA ILE A 51 -5.15 -3.03 7.06
C ILE A 51 -5.08 -4.49 7.48
N ALA A 52 -5.97 -5.33 6.97
CA ALA A 52 -5.95 -6.77 7.16
C ALA A 52 -5.55 -7.48 5.87
N THR A 53 -4.71 -8.51 5.97
CA THR A 53 -4.40 -9.40 4.85
C THR A 53 -4.65 -10.86 5.23
N MET A 54 -5.14 -11.63 4.27
CA MET A 54 -5.29 -13.07 4.36
C MET A 54 -4.91 -13.72 3.03
N ARG A 55 -4.59 -15.01 3.03
CA ARG A 55 -4.39 -15.75 1.77
C ARG A 55 -5.69 -15.74 0.95
N ASP A 56 -5.59 -15.51 -0.35
CA ASP A 56 -6.72 -15.77 -1.24
C ASP A 56 -6.88 -17.27 -1.45
N GLU A 57 -8.03 -17.80 -1.08
CA GLU A 57 -8.35 -19.22 -1.24
C GLU A 57 -8.52 -19.61 -2.71
N GLN A 58 -8.77 -18.65 -3.60
CA GLN A 58 -8.85 -18.88 -5.04
C GLN A 58 -7.49 -18.86 -5.74
N ALA A 59 -6.46 -18.31 -5.09
CA ALA A 59 -5.11 -18.27 -5.64
C ALA A 59 -4.41 -19.64 -5.47
N MET A 60 -3.93 -20.19 -6.60
CA MET A 60 -3.07 -21.37 -6.58
C MET A 60 -1.68 -20.98 -6.07
N VAL A 61 -1.23 -21.62 -4.98
CA VAL A 61 0.07 -21.37 -4.35
C VAL A 61 0.80 -22.70 -4.17
N MET A 62 2.08 -22.72 -4.50
CA MET A 62 2.94 -23.87 -4.25
C MET A 62 3.16 -24.04 -2.75
N VAL A 63 2.73 -25.17 -2.19
CA VAL A 63 2.94 -25.47 -0.77
C VAL A 63 4.40 -25.86 -0.56
N THR A 64 5.16 -25.02 0.14
CA THR A 64 6.53 -25.32 0.60
C THR A 64 6.52 -25.67 2.08
N SER A 65 7.57 -26.35 2.55
CA SER A 65 7.73 -26.71 3.98
C SER A 65 7.80 -25.50 4.92
N SER A 66 8.07 -24.30 4.40
CA SER A 66 8.14 -23.05 5.14
C SER A 66 6.82 -22.27 5.24
N GLN A 67 5.79 -22.64 4.46
CA GLN A 67 4.51 -21.92 4.44
C GLN A 67 3.41 -22.68 5.19
N SER A 68 2.74 -22.01 6.12
CA SER A 68 1.57 -22.59 6.80
C SER A 68 0.36 -22.55 5.86
N VAL A 69 -0.25 -23.71 5.63
CA VAL A 69 -1.52 -23.82 4.87
C VAL A 69 -2.73 -23.33 5.69
N GLN A 70 -2.53 -23.16 7.00
CA GLN A 70 -3.56 -22.66 7.91
C GLN A 70 -4.00 -21.24 7.51
N PRO A 71 -5.30 -20.93 7.61
CA PRO A 71 -5.79 -19.59 7.39
C PRO A 71 -5.24 -18.67 8.48
N VAL A 72 -4.42 -17.69 8.08
CA VAL A 72 -3.84 -16.69 8.97
C VAL A 72 -4.29 -15.30 8.51
N VAL A 73 -4.93 -14.57 9.42
CA VAL A 73 -5.24 -13.14 9.25
C VAL A 73 -4.11 -12.33 9.87
N ARG A 74 -3.51 -11.43 9.10
CA ARG A 74 -2.51 -10.46 9.57
C ARG A 74 -3.15 -9.08 9.61
N ILE A 75 -2.97 -8.34 10.70
CA ILE A 75 -3.49 -6.98 10.87
C ILE A 75 -2.29 -6.04 11.03
N PHE A 76 -2.29 -4.97 10.24
CA PHE A 76 -1.27 -3.93 10.22
C PHE A 76 -1.91 -2.59 10.61
N THR A 77 -1.22 -1.83 11.44
CA THR A 77 -1.63 -0.49 11.90
C THR A 77 -0.46 0.46 11.75
N ALA A 78 -0.72 1.75 11.53
CA ALA A 78 0.29 2.78 11.70
C ALA A 78 0.56 2.93 13.20
N ALA A 79 1.63 2.31 13.70
CA ALA A 79 2.13 2.56 15.05
C ALA A 79 3.18 3.68 15.00
#